data_AF-R5TWB0-F1
#
_entry.id   AF-R5TWB0-F1
#
_cell.length_a   1.000
_cell.length_b   1.000
_cell.length_c   1.000
_cell.angle_alpha   90.00
_cell.angle_beta   90.00
_cell.angle_gamma   90.00
#
_symmetry.space_group_name_H-M   'P 1'
#
loop_
_entity.id
_entity.type
_entity.pdbx_description
1 polymer ?
#
loop_
_entity_poly.entity_id
_entity_poly.type
_entity_poly.pdbx_seq_one_letter_code
_entity_poly.pdbx_strand_id
1 'polypeptide(L)'
;MDSGGGQAGKLLNLSLIIYPMEGSQMSDTPLLFPRKGMDMLHLKTCINRQELAVAQWVAANHHRAGACTHTLPDAKAMYLPIQDARDVKGVMGILLEERRPIQEFEYGLLIAMLNETGVKLQDTFLE
;
A
#
# COMPACT_ATOMS: atom_id res chain seq x y z
N MET A 1 35.49 -6.12 -7.92
CA MET A 1 34.65 -7.26 -7.47
C MET A 1 33.84 -6.73 -6.32
N ASP A 2 32.69 -6.13 -6.63
CA ASP A 2 31.79 -5.64 -5.58
C ASP A 2 30.87 -6.77 -5.15
N SER A 3 30.82 -6.93 -3.84
CA SER A 3 30.16 -8.00 -3.09
C SER A 3 28.64 -7.97 -3.32
N GLY A 4 28.08 -9.15 -3.60
CA GLY A 4 26.65 -9.41 -3.82
C GLY A 4 25.73 -9.16 -2.62
N GLY A 5 26.10 -8.28 -1.69
CA GLY A 5 25.31 -7.88 -0.52
C GLY A 5 24.77 -6.45 -0.56
N GLY A 6 25.18 -5.61 -1.52
CA GLY A 6 24.73 -4.20 -1.62
C GLY A 6 23.32 -4.00 -2.19
N GLN A 7 22.72 -5.02 -2.81
CA GLN A 7 21.44 -4.90 -3.51
C GLN A 7 20.21 -5.16 -2.61
N ALA A 8 20.40 -5.80 -1.45
CA ALA A 8 19.32 -6.06 -0.48
C ALA A 8 18.87 -4.79 0.28
N GLY A 9 19.62 -3.69 0.17
CA GLY A 9 19.40 -2.45 0.93
C GLY A 9 18.43 -1.43 0.33
N LYS A 10 17.74 -1.74 -0.77
CA LYS A 10 16.65 -0.92 -1.29
C LYS A 10 15.31 -1.60 -1.01
N LEU A 11 14.92 -1.61 0.26
CA LEU A 11 13.51 -1.74 0.61
C LEU A 11 12.75 -0.70 -0.24
N LEU A 12 11.70 -1.15 -0.93
CA LEU A 12 10.94 -0.42 -1.95
C LEU A 12 10.97 1.09 -1.74
N ASN A 13 11.56 1.85 -2.66
CA ASN A 13 11.64 3.31 -2.59
C ASN A 13 10.28 3.93 -2.98
N LEU A 14 9.22 3.48 -2.31
CA LEU A 14 7.82 3.80 -2.57
C LEU A 14 7.21 4.44 -1.32
N SER A 15 6.31 5.38 -1.54
CA SER A 15 5.53 5.96 -0.45
C SER A 15 4.25 5.18 -0.26
N LEU A 16 4.03 4.69 0.96
CA LEU A 16 2.92 3.80 1.29
C LEU A 16 1.95 4.48 2.24
N ILE A 17 0.69 4.10 2.11
CA ILE A 17 -0.42 4.47 2.98
C ILE A 17 -1.09 3.16 3.40
N ILE A 18 -1.23 2.89 4.69
CA ILE A 18 -1.90 1.68 5.17
C ILE A 18 -3.18 2.09 5.88
N TYR A 19 -4.31 1.59 5.40
CA TYR A 19 -5.60 1.72 6.04
C TYR A 19 -5.93 0.40 6.75
N PRO A 20 -5.70 0.28 8.07
CA PRO A 20 -6.02 -0.94 8.80
C PRO A 20 -7.54 -1.15 8.89
N MET A 21 -7.96 -2.41 8.96
CA MET A 21 -9.33 -2.76 9.33
C MET A 21 -9.42 -2.93 10.85
N GLU A 22 -10.35 -2.22 11.46
CA GLU A 22 -10.78 -2.37 12.86
C GLU A 22 -12.07 -3.19 12.87
N GLY A 23 -11.92 -4.52 12.91
CA GLY A 23 -13.03 -5.43 12.68
C GLY A 23 -13.53 -5.35 11.24
N SER A 24 -14.79 -4.93 11.03
CA SER A 24 -15.40 -4.77 9.70
C SER A 24 -15.34 -3.36 9.14
N GLN A 25 -14.78 -2.40 9.89
CA GLN A 25 -14.66 -1.00 9.48
C GLN A 25 -13.21 -0.66 9.18
N MET A 26 -13.00 0.20 8.19
CA MET A 26 -11.68 0.75 7.90
C MET A 26 -11.40 1.93 8.84
N SER A 27 -10.19 1.99 9.39
CA SER A 27 -9.76 3.11 10.22
C SER A 27 -9.64 4.40 9.40
N ASP A 28 -10.14 5.50 9.95
CA ASP A 28 -9.99 6.84 9.38
C ASP A 28 -8.59 7.42 9.59
N THR A 29 -7.73 6.73 10.35
CA THR A 29 -6.35 7.15 10.66
C THR A 29 -5.33 6.25 9.95
N PRO A 30 -5.00 6.53 8.68
CA PRO A 30 -4.05 5.71 7.96
C PRO A 30 -2.62 5.91 8.46
N LEU A 31 -1.83 4.83 8.43
CA LEU A 31 -0.41 4.85 8.70
C LEU A 31 0.34 5.29 7.44
N LEU A 32 1.26 6.24 7.59
CA LEU A 32 1.96 6.84 6.45
C LEU A 32 3.44 6.49 6.50
N PHE A 33 3.95 5.95 5.39
CA PHE A 33 5.34 5.58 5.23
C PHE A 33 5.92 6.30 4.00
N PRO A 34 6.47 7.51 4.15
CA PRO A 34 7.08 8.23 3.04
C PRO A 34 8.38 7.54 2.64
N ARG A 35 8.64 7.41 1.33
CA ARG A 35 9.96 6.98 0.85
C ARG A 35 11.04 7.99 1.24
N LYS A 36 12.30 7.58 1.14
CA LYS A 36 13.43 8.46 1.39
C LYS A 36 13.36 9.71 0.50
N GLY A 37 13.43 10.88 1.13
CA GLY A 37 13.40 12.18 0.46
C GLY A 37 12.00 12.66 0.06
N MET A 38 10.92 11.92 0.35
CA MET A 38 9.56 12.46 0.22
C MET A 38 9.20 13.32 1.44
N ASP A 39 8.59 14.46 1.16
CA ASP A 39 7.95 15.29 2.19
C ASP A 39 6.66 14.64 2.68
N MET A 40 6.52 14.54 4.01
CA MET A 40 5.34 14.02 4.68
C MET A 40 4.08 14.82 4.32
N LEU A 41 4.20 16.13 4.11
CA LEU A 41 3.06 16.98 3.72
C LEU A 41 2.55 16.60 2.32
N HIS A 42 3.45 16.23 1.42
CA HIS A 42 3.09 15.76 0.09
C HIS A 42 2.31 14.44 0.15
N LEU A 43 2.76 13.48 0.95
CA LEU A 43 2.03 12.21 1.14
C LEU A 43 0.65 12.44 1.75
N LYS A 44 0.52 13.39 2.69
CA LYS A 44 -0.77 13.78 3.29
C LYS A 44 -1.79 14.31 2.29
N THR A 45 -1.39 14.75 1.09
CA THR A 45 -2.34 15.15 0.03
C THR A 45 -3.16 13.98 -0.52
N CYS A 46 -2.75 12.75 -0.22
CA CYS A 46 -3.48 11.51 -0.53
C CYS A 46 -4.45 11.12 0.60
N ILE A 47 -4.50 11.89 1.69
CA ILE A 47 -5.44 11.63 2.80
C ILE A 47 -6.66 12.52 2.58
N ASN A 48 -7.57 12.02 1.75
CA ASN A 48 -8.83 12.68 1.42
C ASN A 48 -9.93 11.64 1.18
N ARG A 49 -11.18 12.11 1.06
CA ARG A 49 -12.36 11.25 0.91
C ARG A 49 -12.36 10.39 -0.35
N GLN A 50 -11.80 10.87 -1.45
CA GLN A 50 -11.74 10.12 -2.70
C GLN A 50 -10.83 8.90 -2.55
N GLU A 51 -9.64 9.11 -1.98
CA GLU A 51 -8.65 8.05 -1.73
C GLU A 51 -9.17 7.04 -0.70
N LEU A 52 -9.83 7.51 0.38
CA LEU A 52 -10.48 6.63 1.36
C LEU A 52 -11.59 5.77 0.72
N ALA A 53 -12.42 6.35 -0.15
CA ALA A 53 -13.49 5.61 -0.83
C ALA A 53 -12.92 4.52 -1.76
N VAL A 54 -11.77 4.76 -2.41
CA VAL A 54 -11.08 3.75 -3.20
C VAL A 54 -10.57 2.63 -2.30
N ALA A 55 -9.95 2.96 -1.16
CA ALA A 55 -9.49 1.97 -0.20
C ALA A 55 -10.65 1.11 0.35
N GLN A 56 -11.77 1.73 0.71
CA GLN A 56 -12.98 1.02 1.14
C GLN A 56 -13.52 0.10 0.05
N TRP A 57 -13.50 0.54 -1.21
CA TRP A 57 -13.89 -0.30 -2.35
C TRP A 57 -12.98 -1.53 -2.45
N VAL A 58 -11.65 -1.35 -2.31
CA VAL A 58 -10.68 -2.46 -2.34
C VAL A 58 -10.96 -3.44 -1.20
N ALA A 59 -11.24 -2.96 0.00
CA ALA A 59 -11.59 -3.82 1.13
C ALA A 59 -12.88 -4.63 0.87
N ALA A 60 -13.91 -4.00 0.32
CA ALA A 60 -15.19 -4.66 0.05
C ALA A 60 -15.15 -5.64 -1.13
N ASN A 61 -14.27 -5.43 -2.11
CA ASN A 61 -14.24 -6.20 -3.35
C ASN A 61 -13.05 -7.16 -3.46
N HIS A 62 -12.11 -7.14 -2.50
CA HIS A 62 -10.93 -8.00 -2.44
C HIS A 62 -10.05 -7.90 -3.72
N HIS A 63 -10.14 -6.78 -4.42
CA HIS A 63 -9.46 -6.53 -5.70
C HIS A 63 -8.75 -5.19 -5.69
N ARG A 64 -7.64 -5.10 -6.42
CA ARG A 64 -6.90 -3.84 -6.58
C ARG A 64 -7.70 -2.79 -7.36
N ALA A 65 -7.48 -1.52 -7.03
CA ALA A 65 -8.06 -0.37 -7.71
C ALA A 65 -7.11 0.84 -7.66
N GLY A 66 -7.52 1.95 -8.25
CA GLY A 66 -6.79 3.21 -8.19
C GLY A 66 -5.89 3.46 -9.39
N ALA A 67 -4.86 4.28 -9.19
CA ALA A 67 -3.92 4.70 -10.23
C ALA A 67 -3.36 3.51 -11.01
N CYS A 68 -3.23 3.66 -12.33
CA CYS A 68 -2.75 2.61 -13.24
C CYS A 68 -3.60 1.33 -13.28
N THR A 69 -4.86 1.37 -12.83
CA THR A 69 -5.84 0.28 -12.99
C THR A 69 -7.04 0.74 -13.84
N HIS A 70 -7.97 -0.18 -14.15
CA HIS A 70 -9.22 0.15 -14.85
C HIS A 70 -10.35 0.53 -13.89
N THR A 71 -10.15 0.33 -12.59
CA THR A 71 -11.17 0.53 -11.56
C THR A 71 -10.79 1.73 -10.70
N LEU A 72 -11.63 2.76 -10.68
CA LEU A 72 -11.38 4.00 -9.94
C LEU A 72 -10.03 4.66 -10.31
N PRO A 73 -9.70 4.84 -11.61
CA PRO A 73 -8.37 5.25 -12.08
C PRO A 73 -7.97 6.68 -11.69
N ASP A 74 -8.93 7.50 -11.26
CA ASP A 74 -8.71 8.90 -10.89
C ASP A 74 -7.98 9.07 -9.55
N ALA A 75 -7.85 8.00 -8.76
CA ALA A 75 -7.07 8.00 -7.54
C ALA A 75 -5.58 8.35 -7.81
N LYS A 76 -4.90 8.89 -6.81
CA LYS A 76 -3.47 9.20 -6.84
C LYS A 76 -2.61 7.98 -6.52
N ALA A 77 -3.12 7.08 -5.69
CA ALA A 77 -2.44 5.86 -5.31
C ALA A 77 -3.07 4.63 -5.98
N MET A 78 -2.26 3.58 -6.13
CA MET A 78 -2.76 2.23 -6.40
C MET A 78 -3.04 1.54 -5.07
N TYR A 79 -4.21 0.92 -4.93
CA TYR A 79 -4.65 0.28 -3.69
C TYR A 79 -4.70 -1.24 -3.85
N LEU A 80 -4.13 -1.95 -2.88
CA LEU A 80 -4.04 -3.41 -2.82
C LEU A 80 -4.63 -3.92 -1.49
N PRO A 81 -5.44 -4.98 -1.49
CA PRO A 81 -5.92 -5.57 -0.24
C PRO A 81 -4.77 -6.29 0.48
N ILE A 82 -4.69 -6.08 1.79
CA ILE A 82 -3.90 -6.88 2.73
C ILE A 82 -4.88 -7.88 3.34
N GLN A 83 -4.80 -9.14 2.96
CA GLN A 83 -5.84 -10.12 3.28
C GLN A 83 -5.24 -11.50 3.58
N ASP A 84 -5.96 -12.27 4.39
CA ASP A 84 -5.73 -13.70 4.52
C ASP A 84 -6.67 -14.48 3.58
N ALA A 85 -6.79 -15.80 3.79
CA ALA A 85 -7.66 -16.64 2.96
C ALA A 85 -9.18 -16.33 3.10
N ARG A 86 -9.59 -15.53 4.10
CA ARG A 86 -10.98 -15.27 4.44
C ARG A 86 -11.34 -13.78 4.36
N ASP A 87 -10.54 -12.91 4.96
CA ASP A 87 -10.90 -11.50 5.14
C ASP A 87 -9.78 -10.54 4.78
N VAL A 88 -10.18 -9.33 4.35
CA VAL A 88 -9.29 -8.17 4.26
C VAL A 88 -9.01 -7.64 5.67
N LYS A 89 -7.73 -7.53 6.03
CA LYS A 89 -7.23 -6.99 7.31
C LYS A 89 -6.77 -5.54 7.19
N GLY A 90 -6.59 -5.06 5.97
CA GLY A 90 -6.22 -3.67 5.69
C GLY A 90 -6.08 -3.44 4.19
N VAL A 91 -5.81 -2.20 3.81
CA VAL A 91 -5.55 -1.83 2.43
C VAL A 91 -4.27 -1.03 2.35
N MET A 92 -3.37 -1.43 1.45
CA MET A 92 -2.13 -0.72 1.14
C MET A 92 -2.34 0.16 -0.09
N GLY A 93 -2.26 1.47 0.09
CA GLY A 93 -2.09 2.45 -0.97
C GLY A 93 -0.61 2.66 -1.28
N ILE A 94 -0.26 2.68 -2.56
CA ILE A 94 1.08 2.97 -3.06
C ILE A 94 0.99 4.22 -3.92
N LEU A 95 1.63 5.31 -3.47
CA LEU A 95 1.63 6.56 -4.21
C LEU A 95 2.53 6.43 -5.45
N LEU A 96 1.92 6.53 -6.62
CA LEU A 96 2.62 6.52 -7.91
C LEU A 96 2.98 7.96 -8.28
N GLU A 97 4.13 8.44 -7.81
CA GLU A 97 4.64 9.75 -8.20
C GLU A 97 4.75 9.85 -9.73
N GLU A 98 4.29 10.97 -10.28
CA GLU A 98 4.20 11.20 -11.73
C GLU A 98 3.37 10.14 -12.48
N ARG A 99 2.51 9.37 -11.78
CA ARG A 99 1.74 8.24 -12.34
C ARG A 99 2.60 7.21 -13.06
N ARG A 100 3.88 7.07 -12.68
CA ARG A 100 4.75 6.03 -13.22
C ARG A 100 4.30 4.67 -12.70
N PRO A 101 4.12 3.65 -13.57
CA PRO A 101 3.81 2.30 -13.12
C PRO A 101 4.91 1.76 -12.21
N ILE A 102 4.51 0.93 -11.24
CA ILE A 102 5.46 0.16 -10.44
C ILE A 102 6.15 -0.84 -11.36
N GLN A 103 7.47 -0.97 -11.24
CA GLN A 103 8.22 -1.99 -11.98
C GLN A 103 7.77 -3.39 -11.53
N GLU A 104 7.72 -4.36 -12.45
CA GLU A 104 7.26 -5.71 -12.13
C GLU A 104 8.03 -6.36 -10.97
N PHE A 105 9.33 -6.10 -10.86
CA PHE A 105 10.15 -6.58 -9.74
C PHE A 105 9.70 -5.99 -8.39
N GLU A 106 9.48 -4.68 -8.33
CA GLU A 106 9.02 -3.99 -7.11
C GLU A 106 7.61 -4.45 -6.73
N TYR A 107 6.73 -4.62 -7.72
CA TYR A 107 5.40 -5.16 -7.52
C TYR A 107 5.43 -6.61 -7.04
N GLY A 108 6.28 -7.45 -7.63
CA GLY A 108 6.48 -8.83 -7.20
C GLY A 108 6.98 -8.92 -5.76
N LEU A 109 7.91 -8.06 -5.36
CA LEU A 109 8.39 -7.98 -3.99
C LEU A 109 7.31 -7.49 -3.02
N LEU A 110 6.51 -6.47 -3.40
CA LEU A 110 5.36 -6.01 -2.62
C LEU A 110 4.36 -7.14 -2.37
N ILE A 111 3.98 -7.88 -3.41
CA ILE A 111 3.04 -9.00 -3.30
C ILE A 111 3.64 -10.13 -2.46
N ALA A 112 4.93 -10.45 -2.64
CA ALA A 112 5.62 -11.45 -1.83
C ALA A 112 5.63 -11.03 -0.35
N MET A 113 5.94 -9.77 -0.05
CA MET A 113 5.89 -9.24 1.31
C MET A 113 4.48 -9.29 1.87
N LEU A 114 3.44 -8.89 1.13
CA LEU A 114 2.04 -8.99 1.58
C LEU A 114 1.63 -10.44 1.86
N ASN A 115 2.08 -11.40 1.07
CA ASN A 115 1.77 -12.82 1.26
C ASN A 115 2.59 -13.45 2.41
N GLU A 116 3.85 -13.07 2.58
CA GLU A 116 4.75 -13.60 3.61
C GLU A 116 4.54 -12.93 4.98
N THR A 117 4.20 -11.63 4.99
CA THR A 117 3.89 -10.84 6.20
C THR A 117 2.40 -10.59 6.45
N GLY A 118 1.49 -11.07 5.60
CA GLY A 118 0.05 -11.09 5.92
C GLY A 118 -0.28 -11.81 7.24
N VAL A 119 0.65 -12.66 7.70
CA VAL A 119 0.62 -13.34 9.00
C VAL A 119 1.29 -12.55 10.14
N LYS A 120 2.25 -11.64 9.87
CA LYS A 120 3.04 -10.92 10.91
C LYS A 120 2.74 -9.43 11.04
N LEU A 121 2.19 -8.77 10.02
CA LEU A 121 1.71 -7.38 10.12
C LEU A 121 0.55 -7.24 11.12
N GLN A 122 -0.16 -8.34 11.41
CA GLN A 122 -1.23 -8.42 12.40
C GLN A 122 -0.76 -8.02 13.81
N ASP A 123 0.45 -8.44 14.19
CA ASP A 123 0.98 -8.21 15.54
C ASP A 123 1.59 -6.80 15.70
N THR A 124 2.12 -6.21 14.62
CA THR A 124 2.84 -4.92 14.69
C THR A 124 1.90 -3.70 14.68
N PHE A 125 0.65 -3.84 14.26
CA PHE A 125 -0.32 -2.73 14.18
C PHE A 125 -1.40 -2.76 15.27
N LEU A 126 -1.39 -3.78 16.13
CA LEU A 126 -2.33 -3.95 17.25
C LEU A 126 -1.68 -3.71 18.64
N GLU A 127 -0.43 -3.24 18.67
CA GLU A 127 0.23 -2.74 19.90
C GLU A 127 0.13 -1.22 20.06
#